data_AF-A0A563DGG6-F1
#
_entry.id   AF-A0A563DGG6-F1
#
_cell.length_a   1.000
_cell.length_b   1.000
_cell.length_c   1.000
_cell.angle_alpha   90.00
_cell.angle_beta   90.00
_cell.angle_gamma   90.00
#
_symmetry.space_group_name_H-M   'P 1'
#
loop_
_entity.id
_entity.type
_entity.pdbx_description
1 polymer ?
#
loop_
_entity_poly.entity_id
_entity_poly.type
_entity_poly.pdbx_seq_one_letter_code
_entity_poly.pdbx_strand_id
1 'polypeptide(L)'
;MENLKTLTVKVAEQLIGKTIEWHAPAYHANEPYSGISIITEIDLSKRFPISCTNIKGDGLEYAFLDTFKEDDSIIFSYSEYDRFVTFKVIENVD
;
A
#
# COMPACT_ATOMS: atom_id res chain seq x y z
N MET A 1 -18.50 6.79 -1.06
CA MET A 1 -17.26 6.03 -0.83
C MET A 1 -16.12 7.03 -0.91
N GLU A 2 -15.28 7.12 0.11
CA GLU A 2 -14.06 7.92 0.01
C GLU A 2 -13.25 7.43 -1.21
N ASN A 3 -12.68 8.35 -1.98
CA ASN A 3 -11.90 8.04 -3.18
C ASN A 3 -10.54 7.45 -2.78
N LEU A 4 -10.53 6.17 -2.42
CA LEU A 4 -9.31 5.40 -2.23
C LEU A 4 -8.60 5.26 -3.58
N LYS A 5 -7.29 5.56 -3.58
CA LYS A 5 -6.43 5.43 -4.77
C LYS A 5 -5.61 4.15 -4.67
N THR A 6 -5.34 3.50 -5.78
CA THR A 6 -4.39 2.38 -5.84
C THR A 6 -2.98 2.88 -5.55
N LEU A 7 -2.27 2.18 -4.68
CA LEU A 7 -0.88 2.44 -4.35
C LEU A 7 0.02 1.81 -5.42
N THR A 8 0.24 2.54 -6.51
CA THR A 8 1.26 2.20 -7.52
C THR A 8 2.65 2.58 -7.00
N VAL A 9 3.71 2.01 -7.61
CA VAL A 9 5.11 2.41 -7.30
C VAL A 9 5.30 3.92 -7.44
N LYS A 10 4.87 4.49 -8.58
CA LYS A 10 4.97 5.93 -8.86
C LYS A 10 4.27 6.79 -7.80
N VAL A 11 3.14 6.32 -7.28
CA VAL A 11 2.40 7.02 -6.24
C VAL A 11 3.09 6.88 -4.89
N ALA A 12 3.55 5.68 -4.53
CA ALA A 12 4.25 5.44 -3.26
C ALA A 12 5.52 6.31 -3.12
N GLU A 13 6.29 6.48 -4.19
CA GLU A 13 7.46 7.38 -4.22
C GLU A 13 7.08 8.84 -3.89
N GLN A 14 5.89 9.30 -4.29
CA GLN A 14 5.39 10.65 -4.00
C GLN A 14 4.81 10.80 -2.58
N LEU A 15 4.64 9.68 -1.88
CA LEU A 15 4.09 9.60 -0.53
C LEU A 15 5.16 9.38 0.54
N ILE A 16 6.45 9.30 0.16
CA ILE A 16 7.55 9.21 1.13
C ILE A 16 7.45 10.38 2.13
N GLY A 17 7.49 10.06 3.41
CA GLY A 17 7.33 10.98 4.53
C GLY A 17 5.87 11.35 4.87
N LYS A 18 4.88 10.90 4.09
CA LYS A 18 3.45 11.16 4.35
C LYS A 18 2.82 10.02 5.13
N THR A 19 1.88 10.38 6.00
CA THR A 19 1.01 9.43 6.68
C THR A 19 -0.14 9.04 5.76
N ILE A 20 -0.35 7.75 5.59
CA ILE A 20 -1.48 7.21 4.81
C ILE A 20 -2.29 6.24 5.65
N GLU A 21 -3.61 6.29 5.48
CA GLU A 21 -4.50 5.19 5.84
C GLU A 21 -4.66 4.31 4.60
N TRP A 22 -4.42 3.01 4.75
CA TRP A 22 -4.38 2.07 3.64
C TRP A 22 -5.20 0.81 3.93
N HIS A 23 -5.63 0.16 2.85
CA HIS A 23 -6.47 -1.03 2.87
C HIS A 23 -6.14 -1.95 1.69
N ALA A 24 -6.09 -3.25 1.94
CA ALA A 24 -6.07 -4.28 0.91
C ALA A 24 -7.26 -5.24 1.15
N PRO A 25 -8.14 -5.42 0.16
CA PRO A 25 -9.35 -6.23 0.32
C PRO A 25 -9.02 -7.71 0.56
N ALA A 26 -9.99 -8.45 1.08
CA ALA A 26 -9.92 -9.90 1.23
C ALA A 26 -10.02 -10.62 -0.13
N TYR A 27 -9.42 -11.81 -0.26
CA TYR A 27 -9.68 -12.74 -1.36
C TYR A 27 -9.82 -14.18 -0.84
N HIS A 28 -10.97 -14.80 -1.12
CA HIS A 28 -11.46 -16.17 -0.84
C HIS A 28 -11.24 -16.77 0.56
N ALA A 29 -10.04 -16.70 1.13
CA ALA A 29 -9.65 -17.39 2.36
C ALA A 29 -8.86 -16.51 3.35
N ASN A 30 -8.57 -15.25 3.02
CA ASN A 30 -7.75 -14.37 3.85
C ASN A 30 -8.55 -13.16 4.37
N GLU A 31 -8.31 -12.80 5.63
CA GLU A 31 -8.79 -11.55 6.26
C GLU A 31 -8.24 -10.33 5.52
N PRO A 32 -9.02 -9.24 5.35
CA PRO A 32 -8.51 -8.00 4.76
C PRO A 32 -7.38 -7.42 5.59
N TYR A 33 -6.47 -6.69 4.95
CA TYR A 33 -5.40 -5.97 5.65
C TYR A 33 -5.70 -4.48 5.65
N SER A 34 -5.34 -3.79 6.72
CA SER A 34 -5.41 -2.33 6.77
C SER A 34 -4.50 -1.76 7.82
N GLY A 35 -4.17 -0.48 7.66
CA GLY A 35 -3.34 0.19 8.63
C GLY A 35 -3.20 1.68 8.38
N ILE A 36 -2.45 2.29 9.29
CA ILE A 36 -1.96 3.64 9.17
C ILE A 36 -0.45 3.57 9.24
N SER A 37 0.23 4.03 8.20
CA SER A 37 1.69 3.94 8.08
C SER A 37 2.28 5.20 7.49
N ILE A 38 3.54 5.49 7.82
CA ILE A 38 4.36 6.51 7.16
C ILE A 38 5.38 5.79 6.29
N ILE A 39 5.30 5.97 4.97
CA ILE A 39 6.30 5.40 4.05
C ILE A 39 7.62 6.15 4.25
N THR A 40 8.71 5.44 4.51
CA THR A 40 10.03 6.04 4.76
C THR A 40 11.00 5.83 3.60
N GLU A 41 10.85 4.75 2.84
CA GLU A 41 11.70 4.42 1.68
C GLU A 41 10.96 3.45 0.74
N ILE A 42 11.27 3.54 -0.56
CA ILE A 42 10.89 2.55 -1.57
C ILE A 42 12.17 2.01 -2.23
N ASP A 43 12.44 0.72 -2.09
CA ASP A 43 13.61 0.05 -2.67
C ASP A 43 13.18 -1.17 -3.51
N LEU A 44 13.05 -0.95 -4.82
CA LEU A 44 12.55 -1.93 -5.79
C LEU A 44 13.49 -3.13 -6.00
N SER A 45 14.69 -3.13 -5.40
CA SER A 45 15.60 -4.28 -5.45
C SER A 45 15.23 -5.37 -4.43
N LYS A 46 14.36 -5.05 -3.45
CA LYS A 46 13.93 -5.97 -2.38
C LYS A 46 12.66 -6.73 -2.75
N ARG A 47 12.49 -7.90 -2.13
CA ARG A 47 11.24 -8.69 -2.21
C ARG A 47 10.01 -7.91 -1.74
N PHE A 48 10.18 -7.17 -0.64
CA PHE A 48 9.18 -6.27 -0.10
C PHE A 48 9.76 -4.86 -0.15
N PRO A 49 9.36 -4.02 -1.12
CA PRO A 49 10.07 -2.77 -1.41
C PRO A 49 9.79 -1.62 -0.45
N ILE A 50 8.74 -1.72 0.37
CA ILE A 50 8.33 -0.63 1.26
C ILE A 50 9.06 -0.73 2.59
N SER A 51 9.83 0.29 2.95
CA SER A 51 10.14 0.57 4.35
C SER A 51 9.12 1.58 4.88
N CYS A 52 8.57 1.34 6.08
CA CYS A 52 7.62 2.25 6.69
C CYS A 52 7.64 2.18 8.22
N THR A 53 7.07 3.20 8.85
CA THR A 53 6.70 3.19 10.26
C THR A 53 5.20 2.91 10.37
N ASN A 54 4.83 1.77 10.95
CA ASN A 54 3.42 1.46 11.21
C ASN A 54 2.95 2.13 12.49
N ILE A 55 1.91 2.96 12.36
CA ILE A 55 1.26 3.64 13.48
C ILE A 55 0.16 2.74 14.06
N LYS A 56 -0.60 2.06 13.21
CA LYS A 56 -1.74 1.21 13.60
C LYS A 56 -2.02 0.16 12.54
N GLY A 57 -2.54 -1.00 12.96
CA GLY A 57 -3.03 -2.05 12.06
C GLY A 57 -1.91 -3.00 11.63
N ASP A 58 -2.05 -3.53 10.42
CA ASP A 58 -1.11 -4.45 9.81
C ASP A 58 0.17 -3.74 9.34
N GLY A 59 1.17 -4.52 8.91
CA GLY A 59 2.45 -3.98 8.43
C GLY A 59 2.46 -3.74 6.92
N LEU A 60 2.52 -2.47 6.48
CA LEU A 60 2.59 -2.08 5.07
C LEU A 60 3.87 -2.60 4.36
N GLU A 61 4.94 -2.80 5.13
CA GLU A 61 6.25 -3.30 4.70
C GLU A 61 6.25 -4.74 4.17
N TYR A 62 5.13 -5.47 4.30
CA TYR A 62 5.00 -6.83 3.75
C TYR A 62 4.37 -6.86 2.36
N ALA A 63 3.95 -5.71 1.81
CA ALA A 63 3.44 -5.66 0.46
C ALA A 63 4.56 -5.92 -0.58
N PHE A 64 4.25 -6.70 -1.60
CA PHE A 64 5.15 -7.01 -2.72
C PHE A 64 4.66 -6.37 -4.01
N LEU A 65 5.50 -6.39 -5.05
CA LEU A 65 5.15 -5.84 -6.37
C LEU A 65 4.33 -6.83 -7.19
N ASP A 66 3.22 -6.36 -7.75
CA ASP A 66 2.42 -7.08 -8.74
C ASP A 66 2.10 -6.16 -9.92
N THR A 67 1.60 -6.73 -11.02
CA THR A 67 1.14 -6.00 -12.19
C THR A 67 -0.38 -5.95 -12.20
N PHE A 68 -0.95 -4.74 -12.23
CA PHE A 68 -2.39 -4.56 -12.37
C PHE A 68 -2.82 -4.89 -13.80
N LYS A 69 -3.67 -5.91 -13.97
CA LYS A 69 -3.99 -6.48 -15.29
C LYS A 69 -4.75 -5.55 -16.23
N GLU A 70 -5.40 -4.50 -15.70
CA GLU A 70 -6.21 -3.60 -16.51
C GLU A 70 -5.36 -2.58 -17.29
N ASP A 71 -4.24 -2.14 -16.72
CA ASP A 71 -3.42 -1.05 -17.28
C ASP A 71 -1.91 -1.27 -17.23
N ASP A 72 -1.47 -2.49 -16.89
CA ASP A 72 -0.07 -2.91 -16.74
C ASP A 72 0.74 -2.09 -15.71
N SER A 73 0.07 -1.37 -14.80
CA SER A 73 0.75 -0.61 -13.75
C SER A 73 1.38 -1.52 -12.68
N ILE A 74 2.55 -1.14 -12.17
CA ILE A 74 3.19 -1.84 -11.05
C ILE A 74 2.62 -1.32 -9.73
N ILE A 75 2.02 -2.22 -8.96
CA ILE A 75 1.26 -1.94 -7.74
C ILE A 75 1.82 -2.70 -6.55
N PHE A 76 1.49 -2.23 -5.35
CA PHE A 76 1.74 -2.97 -4.12
C PHE A 76 0.56 -3.89 -3.78
N SER A 77 0.84 -5.14 -3.42
CA SER A 77 -0.16 -6.17 -3.14
C SER A 77 0.24 -7.08 -1.98
N TYR A 78 -0.75 -7.74 -1.37
CA TYR A 78 -0.57 -8.77 -0.34
C TYR A 78 -0.86 -10.20 -0.81
N SER A 79 -1.51 -10.36 -1.97
CA SER A 79 -1.63 -11.68 -2.63
C SER A 79 -1.97 -11.53 -4.10
N GLU A 80 -2.15 -12.66 -4.77
CA GLU A 80 -2.65 -12.74 -6.14
C GLU A 80 -4.03 -12.08 -6.30
N TYR A 81 -4.35 -11.70 -7.54
CA TYR A 81 -5.62 -11.13 -8.02
C TYR A 81 -5.84 -9.67 -7.60
N ASP A 82 -6.77 -9.44 -6.67
CA ASP A 82 -7.35 -8.11 -6.43
C ASP A 82 -6.95 -7.52 -5.06
N ARG A 83 -5.96 -8.13 -4.37
CA ARG A 83 -5.52 -7.69 -3.04
C ARG A 83 -4.47 -6.59 -3.07
N PHE A 84 -4.64 -5.66 -3.99
CA PHE A 84 -3.76 -4.50 -4.09
C PHE A 84 -4.08 -3.46 -3.01
N VAL A 85 -3.04 -2.74 -2.63
CA VAL A 85 -3.13 -1.72 -1.60
C VAL A 85 -3.80 -0.49 -2.20
N THR A 86 -4.84 -0.02 -1.53
CA THR A 86 -5.47 1.27 -1.77
C THR A 86 -5.25 2.18 -0.57
N PHE A 87 -5.28 3.48 -0.75
CA PHE A 87 -4.97 4.42 0.31
C PHE A 87 -5.70 5.76 0.19
N LYS A 88 -5.67 6.51 1.31
CA LYS A 88 -5.87 7.95 1.36
C LYS A 88 -4.78 8.59 2.23
N VAL A 89 -4.38 9.81 1.89
CA VAL A 89 -3.46 10.59 2.73
C VAL A 89 -4.23 11.11 3.92
N ILE A 90 -3.68 10.94 5.12
CA ILE A 90 -4.20 11.59 6.32
C ILE A 90 -3.20 12.68 6.71
N GLU A 91 -3.64 13.94 6.60
CA GLU A 91 -2.86 15.06 7.11
C GLU A 91 -2.96 15.03 8.62
N ASN A 92 -1.82 14.98 9.30
CA ASN A 92 -1.80 15.32 10.72
C ASN A 92 -2.09 16.82 10.79
N VAL A 93 -3.23 17.18 11.37
CA VAL A 93 -3.47 18.55 11.82
C VAL A 93 -2.59 18.71 13.06
N ASP A 94 -1.57 19.58 12.95
CA ASP A 94 -0.62 19.92 14.01
C ASP A 94 -1.29 20.18 15.37
#